data_AF-A0A4S8PAF7-F1
#
_entry.id   AF-A0A4S8PAF7-F1
#
_cell.length_a   1.000
_cell.length_b   1.000
_cell.length_c   1.000
_cell.angle_alpha   90.00
_cell.angle_beta   90.00
_cell.angle_gamma   90.00
#
_symmetry.space_group_name_H-M   'P 1'
#
loop_
_entity.id
_entity.type
_entity.pdbx_description
1 polymer ?
#
loop_
_entity_poly.entity_id
_entity_poly.type
_entity_poly.pdbx_seq_one_letter_code
_entity_poly.pdbx_strand_id
1 'polypeptide(L)' 'MAVDVKAFEAAGVVQKEFVDAFSNLPSIVGVGLCLNTLADGPALSVQVTDEPARALVPHTFHDLEVVVDVVGEVKAL' A
#
# COMPACT_ATOMS: atom_id res chain seq x y z
N MET A 1 -9.81 14.37 -12.59
CA MET A 1 -8.72 13.76 -13.38
C MET A 1 -9.17 12.38 -13.82
N ALA A 2 -8.96 11.99 -15.07
CA ALA A 2 -9.27 10.64 -15.51
C ALA A 2 -8.18 9.73 -14.93
N VAL A 3 -8.58 8.75 -14.11
CA VAL A 3 -7.66 7.75 -13.57
C VAL A 3 -7.11 6.95 -14.75
N ASP A 4 -5.78 6.91 -14.91
CA ASP A 4 -5.15 6.09 -15.93
C ASP A 4 -5.28 4.62 -15.56
N VAL A 5 -6.24 3.94 -16.21
CA VAL A 5 -6.55 2.53 -15.97
C VAL A 5 -5.33 1.64 -16.22
N LYS A 6 -4.49 1.96 -17.22
CA LYS A 6 -3.29 1.18 -17.52
C LYS A 6 -2.23 1.33 -16.44
N ALA A 7 -2.10 2.54 -15.88
CA ALA A 7 -1.21 2.77 -14.75
C ALA A 7 -1.65 1.96 -13.52
N PHE A 8 -2.96 1.88 -13.25
CA PHE A 8 -3.50 1.06 -12.16
C PHE A 8 -3.38 -0.45 -12.41
N GLU A 9 -3.54 -0.92 -13.65
CA GLU A 9 -3.29 -2.32 -14.01
C GLU A 9 -1.83 -2.71 -13.78
N ALA A 10 -0.89 -1.85 -14.22
CA ALA A 10 0.54 -2.05 -13.95
C ALA A 10 0.85 -2.03 -12.45
N ALA A 11 0.25 -1.09 -11.71
CA ALA A 11 0.39 -1.03 -10.27
C ALA A 11 -0.21 -2.26 -9.55
N GLY A 12 -1.22 -2.92 -10.12
CA GLY A 12 -1.76 -4.17 -9.61
C GLY A 12 -0.77 -5.34 -9.65
N VAL A 13 0.12 -5.35 -10.65
CA VAL A 13 1.24 -6.32 -10.68
C VAL A 13 2.20 -6.05 -9.53
N VAL A 14 2.58 -4.77 -9.35
CA VAL A 14 3.47 -4.34 -8.26
C VAL A 14 2.86 -4.61 -6.87
N GLN A 15 1.55 -4.40 -6.71
CA GLN A 15 0.81 -4.72 -5.48
C GLN A 15 0.96 -6.21 -5.14
N LYS A 16 0.82 -7.08 -6.12
CA LYS A 16 0.96 -8.53 -5.92
C LYS A 16 2.39 -8.89 -5.51
N GLU A 17 3.39 -8.30 -6.16
CA GLU A 17 4.80 -8.49 -5.80
C GLU A 17 5.10 -8.01 -4.38
N PHE A 18 4.50 -6.88 -3.97
CA PHE A 18 4.60 -6.39 -2.60
C PHE A 18 4.01 -7.38 -1.60
N VAL A 19 2.80 -7.88 -1.86
CA VAL A 19 2.17 -8.89 -1.00
C VAL A 19 3.05 -10.14 -0.89
N ASP A 20 3.59 -10.64 -2.01
CA ASP A 20 4.46 -11.82 -1.99
C ASP A 20 5.73 -11.56 -1.17
N ALA A 21 6.36 -10.40 -1.33
CA ALA A 21 7.59 -10.01 -0.62
C ALA A 21 7.39 -9.81 0.91
N PHE A 22 6.23 -9.30 1.32
CA PHE A 22 5.97 -8.91 2.71
C PHE A 22 4.90 -9.76 3.42
N SER A 23 4.40 -10.82 2.78
CA SER A 23 3.41 -11.77 3.32
C SER A 23 3.78 -12.39 4.67
N ASN A 24 5.08 -12.46 4.99
CA ASN A 24 5.58 -13.02 6.24
C ASN A 24 5.58 -12.02 7.41
N LEU A 25 5.24 -10.75 7.18
CA LEU A 25 5.13 -9.76 8.25
C LEU A 25 3.73 -9.80 8.86
N PRO A 26 3.56 -10.31 10.11
CA PRO A 26 2.25 -10.39 10.75
C PRO A 26 1.65 -8.99 11.02
N SER A 27 2.49 -7.95 10.97
CA SER A 27 2.10 -6.58 11.19
C SER A 27 1.43 -5.91 9.99
N ILE A 28 1.46 -6.53 8.80
CA ILE A 28 0.74 -6.02 7.62
C ILE A 28 -0.62 -6.70 7.56
N VAL A 29 -1.69 -5.92 7.63
CA VAL A 29 -3.08 -6.41 7.67
C VAL A 29 -3.79 -6.24 6.34
N GLY A 30 -3.28 -5.38 5.45
CA GLY A 30 -3.88 -5.15 4.14
C GLY A 30 -2.93 -4.42 3.19
N VAL A 31 -3.02 -4.74 1.90
CA VAL A 31 -2.28 -4.03 0.84
C VAL A 31 -3.25 -3.77 -0.30
N GLY A 32 -3.36 -2.51 -0.72
CA GLY A 32 -4.24 -2.06 -1.79
C GLY A 32 -3.59 -1.02 -2.68
N LEU A 33 -4.37 -0.50 -3.60
CA LEU A 33 -3.98 0.62 -4.47
C LEU A 33 -4.79 1.86 -4.11
N CYS A 34 -4.11 2.99 -4.10
CA CYS A 34 -4.69 4.31 -3.90
C CYS A 34 -4.08 5.31 -4.87
N LEU A 35 -4.46 6.58 -4.75
CA LEU A 35 -3.76 7.65 -5.44
C LEU A 35 -2.56 8.10 -4.59
N ASN A 36 -1.48 8.48 -5.25
CA ASN A 36 -0.32 9.09 -4.61
C ASN A 36 -0.66 10.45 -4.00
N THR A 37 0.28 11.04 -3.24
CA THR A 37 0.07 12.31 -2.53
C THR A 37 -0.31 13.47 -3.47
N LEU A 38 0.14 13.43 -4.73
CA LEU A 38 -0.16 14.44 -5.76
C LEU A 38 -1.48 14.19 -6.51
N ALA A 39 -2.14 13.06 -6.25
CA ALA A 39 -3.35 12.59 -6.92
C ALA A 39 -3.24 12.51 -8.45
N ASP A 40 -2.03 12.33 -8.97
CA ASP A 40 -1.72 12.26 -10.40
C ASP A 40 -1.31 10.86 -10.86
N GLY A 41 -1.16 9.91 -9.94
CA GLY A 41 -0.79 8.53 -10.25
C GLY A 41 -1.16 7.52 -9.14
N PRO A 42 -0.96 6.22 -9.39
CA PRO A 42 -1.20 5.18 -8.40
C PRO A 42 -0.12 5.18 -7.31
N ALA A 43 -0.51 4.73 -6.12
CA ALA A 43 0.36 4.45 -4.98
C ALA A 43 -0.09 3.15 -4.29
N LEU A 44 0.81 2.53 -3.53
CA LEU A 44 0.48 1.39 -2.69
C LEU A 44 -0.07 1.89 -1.35
N SER A 45 -1.23 1.38 -0.96
CA SER A 45 -1.79 1.60 0.37
C SER A 45 -1.47 0.38 1.23
N VAL A 46 -0.69 0.53 2.29
CA VAL A 46 -0.30 -0.56 3.19
C VAL A 46 -0.90 -0.30 4.56
N GLN A 47 -1.70 -1.23 5.04
CA GLN A 47 -2.30 -1.17 6.36
C GLN A 47 -1.45 -1.99 7.34
N VAL A 48 -1.07 -1.37 8.45
CA VAL A 48 -0.25 -2.01 9.49
C VAL A 48 -0.93 -1.97 10.86
N THR A 49 -0.55 -2.88 11.75
CA THR A 49 -1.12 -3.01 13.10
C THR A 49 -0.73 -1.87 14.05
N ASP A 50 0.47 -1.33 13.91
CA ASP A 50 1.04 -0.40 14.87
C ASP A 50 2.12 0.52 14.25
N GLU A 51 2.46 1.58 14.99
CA GLU A 51 3.44 2.58 14.55
C GLU A 51 4.86 1.99 14.34
N PRO A 52 5.36 1.09 15.21
CA PRO A 52 6.64 0.40 14.95
C PRO A 52 6.67 -0.37 13.62
N ALA A 53 5.58 -1.03 13.24
CA ALA A 53 5.48 -1.76 11.99
C ALA A 53 5.57 -0.85 10.76
N ARG A 54 5.15 0.42 10.87
CA ARG A 54 5.32 1.43 9.81
C ARG A 54 6.79 1.56 9.38
N ALA A 55 7.73 1.45 10.31
CA ALA A 55 9.16 1.59 10.02
C ALA A 55 9.74 0.39 9.23
N LEU A 56 9.02 -0.74 9.16
CA LEU A 56 9.43 -1.93 8.42
C LEU A 56 9.00 -1.88 6.95
N VAL A 57 8.07 -0.99 6.62
CA VAL A 57 7.53 -0.82 5.27
C VAL A 57 8.36 0.24 4.53
N PRO A 58 8.84 -0.05 3.30
CA PRO A 58 9.59 0.93 2.54
C PRO A 58 8.68 2.11 2.14
N HIS A 59 9.24 3.31 2.03
CA HIS A 59 8.51 4.50 1.57
C HIS A 59 8.17 4.46 0.07
N THR A 60 8.88 3.63 -0.70
CA THR A 60 8.69 3.46 -2.15
C THR A 60 8.93 2.01 -2.54
N PHE A 61 8.17 1.48 -3.49
CA PHE A 61 8.35 0.13 -4.02
C PHE A 61 8.07 0.12 -5.53
N HIS A 62 9.07 -0.27 -6.34
CA HIS A 62 9.00 -0.24 -7.82
C HIS A 62 8.45 1.10 -8.35
N ASP A 63 9.04 2.20 -7.91
CA ASP A 63 8.69 3.59 -8.26
C ASP A 63 7.28 4.06 -7.82
N LEU A 64 6.50 3.21 -7.14
CA LEU A 64 5.26 3.62 -6.50
C LEU A 64 5.55 4.16 -5.09
N GLU A 65 4.90 5.27 -4.76
CA GLU A 65 4.81 5.75 -3.38
C GLU A 65 4.08 4.71 -2.52
N VAL A 66 4.58 4.47 -1.31
CA VAL A 66 3.93 3.60 -0.34
C VAL A 66 3.37 4.46 0.78
N VAL A 67 2.05 4.49 0.86
CA VAL A 67 1.28 5.18 1.88
C VAL A 67 0.90 4.18 2.96
N VAL A 68 1.25 4.45 4.21
CA VAL A 68 0.98 3.55 5.32
C VAL A 68 -0.16 4.08 6.19
N ASP A 69 -1.15 3.23 6.42
CA ASP A 69 -2.26 3.45 7.34
C ASP A 69 -2.10 2.56 8.58
N VAL A 70 -2.06 3.17 9.77
CA VAL A 70 -1.88 2.45 11.03
C VAL A 70 -3.25 2.15 11.61
N VAL A 71 -3.70 0.92 11.39
CA VAL A 71 -5.03 0.43 11.78
C VAL A 71 -4.97 -0.03 13.25
N GLY A 72 -4.97 0.92 14.17
CA GLY A 72 -4.80 0.64 15.60
C GLY A 72 -5.89 -0.25 16.22
N GLU A 73 -7.15 -0.08 15.82
CA GLU A 73 -8.27 -0.90 16.31
C GLU A 73 -9.37 -1.00 15.24
N VAL A 74 -9.64 -2.21 14.73
CA VAL A 74 -10.75 -2.46 13.79
C VAL A 74 -12.02 -2.78 14.59
N LYS A 75 -13.06 -1.96 14.44
CA LYS A 75 -14.38 -2.21 15.04
C LYS A 75 -15.34 -2.70 13.97
N ALA A 76 -15.88 -3.90 14.17
CA ALA A 76 -17.03 -4.37 13.39
C ALA A 76 -18.25 -3.49 13.73
N LEU A 77 -19.01 -3.09 12.70
CA LEU A 77 -20.30 -2.40 12.84
C LEU A 77 -21.41 -3.42 13.07
#